data_AF-A0A3M2LLP8-F1
#
_entry.id   AF-A0A3M2LLP8-F1
#
_cell.length_a   1.000
_cell.length_b   1.000
_cell.length_c   1.000
_cell.angle_alpha   90.00
_cell.angle_beta   90.00
_cell.angle_gamma   90.00
#
_symmetry.space_group_name_H-M   'P 1'
#
loop_
_entity.id
_entity.type
_entity.pdbx_description
1 polymer ?
#
loop_
_entity_poly.entity_id
_entity_poly.type
_entity_poly.pdbx_seq_one_letter_code
_entity_poly.pdbx_strand_id
1 'polypeptide(L)'
;MAARVNRAWFRLATEYGLFNEDREFLIGVDYAQSVHEPDWGWLQVQLLDEWDIVGSEVGLLGGPGFDDRYIPEFTAVSLDRAMILHVTLWGNGTISSIVIRPDTFDAI
;
A
#
# COMPACT_ATOMS: atom_id res chain seq x y z
N MET A 1 2.96 6.85 17.42
CA MET A 1 3.65 5.99 16.43
C MET A 1 2.95 6.01 15.09
N ALA A 2 1.68 5.56 15.04
CA ALA A 2 0.82 5.55 13.84
C ALA A 2 0.87 6.85 13.02
N ALA A 3 0.65 8.01 13.66
CA ALA A 3 0.67 9.31 12.97
C ALA A 3 1.97 9.63 12.21
N ARG A 4 3.12 9.13 12.68
CA ARG A 4 4.41 9.31 11.99
C ARG A 4 4.51 8.40 10.76
N VAL A 5 4.09 7.15 10.90
CA VAL A 5 4.10 6.14 9.84
C VAL A 5 3.12 6.52 8.74
N ASN A 6 1.88 6.91 9.10
CA ASN A 6 0.90 7.45 8.17
C ASN A 6 1.50 8.61 7.37
N ARG A 7 2.03 9.63 8.07
CA ARG A 7 2.65 10.79 7.40
C ARG A 7 3.79 10.40 6.46
N ALA A 8 4.63 9.44 6.86
CA ALA A 8 5.74 8.96 6.05
C ALA A 8 5.25 8.24 4.78
N TRP A 9 4.27 7.35 4.92
CA TRP A 9 3.63 6.68 3.79
C TRP A 9 2.99 7.69 2.83
N PHE A 10 2.18 8.62 3.35
CA PHE A 10 1.51 9.61 2.51
C PHE A 10 2.50 10.49 1.73
N ARG A 11 3.59 10.88 2.39
CA ARG A 11 4.67 11.62 1.73
C ARG A 11 5.26 10.81 0.57
N LEU A 12 5.62 9.53 0.80
CA LEU A 12 6.21 8.67 -0.23
C LEU A 12 5.23 8.41 -1.38
N ALA A 13 3.99 8.08 -1.06
CA ALA A 13 2.93 7.86 -2.04
C ALA A 13 2.70 9.11 -2.92
N THR A 14 2.72 10.30 -2.31
CA THR A 14 2.59 11.57 -3.04
C THR A 14 3.84 11.87 -3.88
N GLU A 15 5.03 11.73 -3.30
CA GLU A 15 6.32 12.04 -3.93
C GLU A 15 6.53 11.20 -5.20
N TYR A 16 6.09 9.94 -5.20
CA TYR A 16 6.24 9.04 -6.33
C TYR A 16 5.02 8.93 -7.23
N GLY A 17 3.97 9.74 -6.99
CA GLY A 17 2.81 9.84 -7.89
C GLY A 17 1.86 8.64 -7.83
N LEU A 18 1.64 8.05 -6.65
CA LEU A 18 0.66 6.96 -6.50
C LEU A 18 -0.77 7.44 -6.81
N PHE A 19 -1.09 8.65 -6.39
CA PHE A 19 -2.42 9.23 -6.43
C PHE A 19 -2.69 9.98 -7.74
N ASN A 20 -3.89 9.80 -8.31
CA ASN A 20 -4.42 10.77 -9.28
C ASN A 20 -4.95 12.04 -8.57
N GLU A 21 -5.57 12.94 -9.33
CA GLU A 21 -6.17 14.19 -8.81
C GLU A 21 -7.21 13.95 -7.71
N ASP A 22 -7.96 12.85 -7.81
CA ASP A 22 -9.01 12.44 -6.86
C ASP A 22 -8.48 11.59 -5.69
N ARG A 23 -7.16 11.39 -5.60
CA ARG A 23 -6.49 10.50 -4.63
C ARG A 23 -6.85 9.02 -4.77
N GLU A 24 -7.15 8.59 -5.98
CA GLU A 24 -7.43 7.21 -6.32
C GLU A 24 -6.18 6.44 -6.74
N PHE A 25 -6.17 5.14 -6.45
CA PHE A 25 -5.11 4.21 -6.79
C PHE A 25 -5.61 2.76 -6.69
N LEU A 26 -4.81 1.79 -7.16
CA LEU A 26 -5.08 0.38 -6.98
C LEU A 26 -4.34 -0.16 -5.76
N ILE A 27 -4.98 -1.03 -4.99
CA ILE A 27 -4.39 -1.74 -3.87
C ILE A 27 -4.56 -3.25 -4.04
N GLY A 28 -3.48 -4.00 -3.82
CA GLY A 28 -3.47 -5.44 -3.91
C GLY A 28 -4.05 -6.03 -2.64
N VAL A 29 -5.08 -6.87 -2.78
CA VAL A 29 -5.75 -7.53 -1.66
C VAL A 29 -5.77 -9.04 -1.89
N ASP A 30 -5.59 -9.80 -0.81
CA ASP A 30 -5.85 -11.24 -0.79
C ASP A 30 -7.27 -11.47 -0.27
N TYR A 31 -8.16 -11.92 -1.15
CA TYR A 31 -9.55 -12.21 -0.81
C TYR A 31 -9.72 -13.52 -0.03
N ALA A 32 -8.78 -14.45 -0.16
CA ALA A 32 -8.91 -15.76 0.44
C ALA A 32 -8.57 -15.76 1.93
N GLN A 33 -7.80 -14.75 2.41
CA GLN A 33 -7.20 -14.73 3.75
C GLN A 33 -6.58 -16.09 4.13
N SER A 34 -6.09 -16.83 3.13
CA SER A 34 -5.62 -18.21 3.24
C SER A 34 -4.16 -18.25 2.81
N VAL A 35 -3.30 -18.74 3.69
CA VAL A 35 -1.86 -18.87 3.43
C VAL A 35 -1.52 -19.95 2.40
N HIS A 36 -2.48 -20.77 1.98
CA HIS A 36 -2.25 -21.92 1.10
C HIS A 36 -2.70 -21.67 -0.35
N GLU A 37 -3.76 -20.89 -0.53
CA GLU A 37 -4.32 -20.53 -1.83
C GLU A 37 -4.74 -19.06 -1.76
N PRO A 38 -3.80 -18.12 -1.91
CA PRO A 38 -4.15 -16.71 -1.88
C PRO A 38 -4.88 -16.33 -3.18
N ASP A 39 -6.00 -15.63 -3.04
CA ASP A 39 -6.81 -15.16 -4.16
C ASP A 39 -6.58 -13.65 -4.30
N TRP A 40 -5.53 -13.31 -5.05
CA TRP A 40 -5.09 -11.92 -5.20
C TRP A 40 -5.92 -11.19 -6.25
N GLY A 41 -6.37 -9.99 -5.91
CA GLY A 41 -6.87 -9.05 -6.89
C GLY A 41 -6.56 -7.60 -6.56
N TRP A 42 -6.89 -6.73 -7.52
CA TRP A 42 -6.72 -5.29 -7.40
C TRP A 42 -8.05 -4.63 -7.11
N LEU A 43 -8.07 -3.81 -6.06
CA LEU A 43 -9.18 -2.92 -5.77
C LEU A 43 -8.78 -1.48 -6.10
N GLN A 44 -9.60 -0.81 -6.89
CA GLN A 44 -9.52 0.65 -7.01
C GLN A 44 -10.14 1.27 -5.75
N VAL A 45 -9.38 2.13 -5.09
CA VAL A 45 -9.77 2.79 -3.85
C VAL A 45 -9.46 4.28 -3.94
N GLN A 46 -10.17 5.07 -3.14
CA GLN A 46 -9.94 6.51 -2.98
C GLN A 46 -9.46 6.80 -1.56
N LEU A 47 -8.38 7.58 -1.42
CA LEU A 47 -7.94 8.03 -0.10
C LEU A 47 -8.80 9.21 0.37
N LEU A 48 -9.61 8.98 1.38
CA LEU A 48 -10.45 10.01 2.03
C LEU A 48 -9.60 11.05 2.77
N ASP A 49 -10.21 12.14 3.22
CA ASP A 49 -9.53 13.15 4.04
C ASP A 49 -9.17 12.64 5.44
N GLU A 50 -10.01 11.76 6.00
CA GLU A 50 -9.74 11.01 7.23
C GLU A 50 -9.35 9.57 6.87
N TRP A 51 -8.10 9.20 7.18
CA TRP A 51 -7.56 7.88 6.87
C TRP A 51 -6.47 7.48 7.86
N ASP A 52 -6.28 6.18 8.03
CA ASP A 52 -5.23 5.63 8.90
C ASP A 52 -4.80 4.25 8.38
N ILE A 53 -3.59 4.11 7.82
CA ILE A 53 -3.12 2.80 7.33
C ILE A 53 -2.60 1.89 8.46
N VAL A 54 -2.22 2.46 9.60
CA VAL A 54 -1.68 1.72 10.75
C VAL A 54 -2.81 1.28 11.68
N GLY A 55 -3.80 2.15 11.89
CA GLY A 55 -4.94 1.91 12.76
C GLY A 55 -6.18 1.37 12.06
N SER A 56 -6.13 1.16 10.73
CA SER A 56 -7.27 0.62 9.99
C SER A 56 -7.62 -0.80 10.48
N GLU A 57 -8.89 -1.00 10.81
CA GLU A 57 -9.46 -2.33 11.07
C GLU A 57 -9.68 -3.15 9.78
N VAL A 58 -9.41 -2.55 8.62
CA VAL A 58 -9.49 -3.23 7.33
C VAL A 58 -8.32 -4.19 7.20
N GLY A 59 -8.54 -5.44 7.61
CA GLY A 59 -7.59 -6.56 7.50
C GLY A 59 -7.18 -6.95 6.07
N LEU A 60 -7.50 -6.10 5.07
CA LEU A 60 -7.09 -6.26 3.67
C LEU A 60 -5.64 -5.81 3.42
N LEU A 61 -5.02 -5.07 4.36
CA LEU A 61 -3.64 -4.56 4.26
C LEU A 61 -2.65 -5.32 5.14
N GLY A 62 -3.06 -6.49 5.61
CA GLY A 62 -2.37 -7.29 6.60
C GLY A 62 -3.40 -7.78 7.62
N GLY A 63 -3.38 -9.08 7.88
CA GLY A 63 -4.23 -9.76 8.84
C GLY A 63 -4.10 -9.25 10.28
N PRO A 64 -4.87 -9.84 11.21
CA PRO A 64 -5.10 -9.27 12.53
C PRO A 64 -3.81 -9.20 13.37
N GLY A 65 -3.41 -7.97 13.71
CA GLY A 65 -2.51 -7.67 14.83
C GLY A 65 -1.17 -7.07 14.43
N PHE A 66 -0.86 -5.88 14.92
CA PHE A 66 0.51 -5.42 15.12
C PHE A 66 1.09 -6.16 16.34
N ASP A 67 1.46 -7.43 16.18
CA ASP A 67 2.36 -8.08 17.13
C ASP A 67 3.81 -8.02 16.61
N ASP A 68 4.80 -8.35 17.43
CA ASP A 68 6.22 -8.31 17.05
C ASP A 68 6.57 -9.28 15.89
N ARG A 69 5.61 -10.11 15.42
CA ARG A 69 5.80 -11.14 14.39
C ARG A 69 5.06 -10.84 13.10
N TYR A 70 4.00 -10.04 13.12
CA TYR A 70 3.19 -9.75 11.95
C TYR A 70 3.46 -8.33 11.42
N ILE A 71 3.92 -8.27 10.17
CA ILE A 71 4.39 -7.06 9.51
C ILE A 71 3.39 -6.78 8.38
N PRO A 72 2.53 -5.76 8.49
CA PRO A 72 1.60 -5.43 7.42
C PRO A 72 2.38 -5.07 6.15
N GLU A 73 2.09 -5.81 5.09
CA GLU A 73 2.67 -5.62 3.76
C GLU A 73 1.56 -5.47 2.74
N PHE A 74 1.67 -4.45 1.90
CA PHE A 74 0.73 -4.26 0.80
C PHE A 74 1.42 -3.66 -0.42
N THR A 75 0.81 -3.90 -1.58
CA THR A 75 1.25 -3.33 -2.84
C THR A 75 0.18 -2.36 -3.34
N ALA A 76 0.61 -1.19 -3.78
CA ALA A 76 -0.22 -0.16 -4.38
C ALA A 76 0.31 0.19 -5.77
N VAL A 77 -0.57 0.56 -6.69
CA VAL A 77 -0.24 0.91 -8.08
C VAL A 77 -1.00 2.16 -8.48
N SER A 78 -0.34 3.09 -9.18
CA SER A 78 -1.04 4.24 -9.76
C SER A 78 -1.99 3.81 -10.88
N LEU A 79 -3.09 4.55 -11.10
CA LEU A 79 -4.08 4.18 -12.13
C LEU A 79 -3.52 4.25 -13.56
N ASP A 80 -2.57 5.15 -13.80
CA ASP A 80 -1.83 5.25 -15.06
C ASP A 80 -0.76 4.15 -15.22
N ARG A 81 -0.57 3.31 -14.19
CA ARG A 81 0.43 2.23 -14.11
C ARG A 81 1.87 2.71 -14.23
N ALA A 82 2.13 4.00 -14.01
CA ALA A 82 3.46 4.58 -14.06
C ALA A 82 4.31 4.24 -12.82
N MET A 83 3.70 3.80 -11.72
CA MET A 83 4.42 3.39 -10.53
C MET A 83 3.75 2.24 -9.78
N ILE A 84 4.58 1.40 -9.17
CA ILE A 84 4.21 0.38 -8.19
C ILE A 84 4.96 0.72 -6.89
N LEU A 85 4.25 0.69 -5.78
CA LEU A 85 4.76 0.93 -4.45
C LEU A 85 4.45 -0.30 -3.57
N HIS A 86 5.49 -1.00 -3.14
CA HIS A 86 5.37 -2.04 -2.12
C HIS A 86 5.81 -1.49 -0.77
N VAL A 87 4.99 -1.67 0.26
CA VAL A 87 5.20 -1.09 1.60
C VAL A 87 5.20 -2.19 2.63
N THR A 88 6.15 -2.08 3.56
CA THR A 88 6.24 -2.92 4.76
C THR A 88 6.22 -2.01 5.99
N LEU A 89 5.29 -2.27 6.92
CA LEU A 89 5.16 -1.54 8.18
C LEU A 89 5.72 -2.36 9.33
N TRP A 90 6.82 -1.90 9.95
CA TRP A 90 7.49 -2.61 11.02
C TRP A 90 6.90 -2.25 12.39
N GLY A 91 6.79 -3.22 13.30
CA GLY A 91 6.25 -3.03 14.67
C GLY A 91 7.00 -1.98 15.51
N ASN A 92 8.24 -1.63 15.15
CA ASN A 92 8.99 -0.54 15.77
C ASN A 92 8.65 0.86 15.19
N GLY A 93 7.68 0.94 14.28
CA GLY A 93 7.25 2.17 13.61
C GLY A 93 8.19 2.67 12.53
N THR A 94 8.95 1.76 11.92
CA THR A 94 9.69 1.97 10.67
C THR A 94 8.81 1.60 9.48
N ILE A 95 9.03 2.27 8.35
CA ILE A 95 8.44 1.92 7.06
C ILE A 95 9.58 1.60 6.09
N SER A 96 9.47 0.51 5.34
CA SER A 96 10.30 0.29 4.16
C SER A 96 9.41 0.30 2.92
N SER A 97 9.95 0.86 1.83
CA SER A 97 9.24 1.00 0.56
C SER A 97 10.12 0.58 -0.60
N ILE A 98 9.57 -0.20 -1.51
CA ILE A 98 10.16 -0.46 -2.83
C ILE A 98 9.29 0.27 -3.84
N VAL A 99 9.89 1.14 -4.64
CA VAL A 99 9.23 1.88 -5.71
C VAL A 99 9.76 1.37 -7.04
N ILE A 100 8.85 0.90 -7.90
CA ILE A 100 9.15 0.50 -9.27
C ILE A 100 8.47 1.52 -10.17
N ARG A 101 9.24 2.20 -11.00
CA ARG A 101 8.73 3.03 -12.09
C ARG A 101 9.18 2.38 -13.39
N PRO A 102 8.28 1.70 -14.11
CA PRO A 102 8.60 1.22 -15.44
C PRO A 102 8.88 2.46 -16.27
N ASP A 103 10.08 2.58 -16.83
CA ASP A 103 10.26 3.49 -17.95
C ASP A 103 9.27 3.05 -19.04
N THR A 104 8.62 4.01 -19.72
CA THR A 104 8.02 3.71 -21.02
C THR A 104 9.14 3.16 -21.88
N PHE A 105 9.18 1.84 -22.06
CA PHE A 105 9.88 1.26 -23.19
C PHE A 105 9.17 1.83 -24.41
N ASP A 106 9.81 2.80 -25.06
CA ASP A 106 9.53 3.05 -26.47
C ASP A 106 9.68 1.69 -27.15
N ALA A 107 8.55 1.14 -27.61
CA ALA A 107 8.51 -0.17 -28.23
C ALA A 107 9.54 -0.20 -29.37
N ILE A 108 10.49 -1.13 -29.26
CA ILE A 108 11.48 -1.45 -30.30
C ILE A 108 10.78 -2.13 -31.48
#